data_AF-A0A520HZE4-F1
#
_entry.id   AF-A0A520HZE4-F1
#
_cell.length_a   1.000
_cell.length_b   1.000
_cell.length_c   1.000
_cell.angle_alpha   90.00
_cell.angle_beta   90.00
_cell.angle_gamma   90.00
#
_symmetry.space_group_name_H-M   'P 1'
#
loop_
_entity.id
_entity.type
_entity.pdbx_description
1 polymer ?
#
loop_
_entity_poly.entity_id
_entity_poly.type
_entity_poly.pdbx_seq_one_letter_code
_entity_poly.pdbx_strand_id
1 'polypeptide(L)'
;MEPFNIKTGFGEHEVTLTILPHEQVYYKVIYFGGVLGAVKFENDTDLWEKVPQEEIEAGDLPFYQDDLSGDRLKIVLNDDLVDEIGEEIELYIKGK
;
A
#
# COMPACT_ATOMS: atom_id res chain seq x y z
N MET A 1 0.75 4.10 14.87
CA MET A 1 2.00 4.54 14.20
C MET A 1 1.63 5.67 13.26
N GLU A 2 2.46 6.70 13.15
CA GLU A 2 2.20 7.82 12.24
C GLU A 2 2.31 7.38 10.76
N PRO A 3 1.58 8.03 9.84
CA PRO A 3 1.74 7.79 8.41
C PRO A 3 3.18 8.01 7.95
N PHE A 4 3.61 7.28 6.93
CA PHE A 4 4.96 7.39 6.37
C PHE A 4 4.97 7.10 4.88
N ASN A 5 6.11 7.37 4.23
CA ASN A 5 6.26 7.10 2.80
C ASN A 5 7.29 5.99 2.58
N ILE A 6 7.01 5.17 1.58
CA ILE A 6 7.96 4.19 1.03
C ILE A 6 8.17 4.47 -0.46
N LYS A 7 9.24 3.90 -1.01
CA LYS A 7 9.50 3.92 -2.45
C LYS A 7 9.46 2.49 -2.96
N THR A 8 8.80 2.27 -4.09
CA THR A 8 8.68 0.96 -4.71
C THR A 8 8.80 1.10 -6.23
N GLY A 9 9.35 0.09 -6.89
CA GLY A 9 9.39 -0.04 -8.33
C GLY A 9 8.02 -0.36 -8.92
N PHE A 10 7.72 0.24 -10.06
CA PHE A 10 6.56 -0.09 -10.87
C PHE A 10 6.93 -0.07 -12.35
N GLY A 11 7.31 -1.24 -12.88
CA GLY A 11 7.86 -1.36 -14.22
C GLY A 11 9.20 -0.62 -14.34
N GLU A 12 9.26 0.40 -15.20
CA GLU A 12 10.45 1.26 -15.37
C GLU A 12 10.43 2.50 -14.46
N HIS A 13 9.40 2.65 -13.63
CA HIS A 13 9.20 3.84 -12.78
C HIS A 13 9.46 3.53 -11.31
N GLU A 14 9.92 4.53 -10.55
CA GLU A 14 9.88 4.51 -9.08
C GLU A 14 8.64 5.30 -8.63
N VAL A 15 7.89 4.74 -7.70
CA VAL A 15 6.67 5.35 -7.15
C VAL A 15 6.85 5.56 -5.66
N THR A 16 6.42 6.73 -5.19
CA THR A 16 6.27 6.99 -3.76
C THR A 16 4.84 6.67 -3.33
N LEU A 17 4.70 5.80 -2.35
CA LEU A 17 3.42 5.43 -1.74
C LEU A 17 3.38 5.95 -0.31
N THR A 18 2.21 6.43 0.10
CA THR A 18 1.96 6.76 1.52
C THR A 18 1.34 5.54 2.19
N ILE A 19 1.99 5.11 3.27
CA ILE A 19 1.54 4.02 4.13
C ILE A 19 0.85 4.62 5.35
N LEU A 20 -0.42 4.28 5.51
CA LEU A 20 -1.25 4.71 6.62
C LEU A 20 -1.61 3.49 7.49
N PRO A 21 -0.97 3.31 8.66
CA PRO A 21 -1.34 2.26 9.60
C PRO A 21 -2.78 2.43 10.06
N HIS A 22 -3.55 1.34 10.04
CA HIS A 22 -4.96 1.35 10.44
C HIS A 22 -5.19 0.36 11.58
N GLU A 23 -5.57 0.89 12.74
CA GLU A 23 -5.95 0.15 13.96
C GLU A 23 -4.99 -0.96 14.41
N GLN A 24 -3.73 -0.94 13.96
CA GLN A 24 -2.73 -2.00 14.17
C GLN A 24 -3.09 -3.35 13.51
N VAL A 25 -4.03 -3.36 12.55
CA VAL A 25 -4.46 -4.57 11.83
C VAL A 25 -3.82 -4.65 10.45
N TYR A 26 -3.83 -3.55 9.72
CA TYR A 26 -3.29 -3.49 8.36
C TYR A 26 -2.75 -2.10 8.04
N TYR A 27 -2.15 -1.97 6.86
CA TYR A 27 -1.61 -0.72 6.34
C TYR A 27 -2.35 -0.35 5.06
N LYS A 28 -3.01 0.82 5.05
CA LYS A 28 -3.57 1.38 3.82
C LYS A 28 -2.44 1.89 2.94
N VAL A 29 -2.50 1.53 1.66
CA VAL A 29 -1.57 1.98 0.63
C VAL A 29 -2.24 3.10 -0.16
N ILE A 30 -1.66 4.29 -0.12
CA ILE A 30 -2.23 5.51 -0.72
C ILE A 30 -1.33 6.00 -1.85
N TYR A 31 -1.95 6.32 -2.99
CA TYR A 31 -1.31 6.92 -4.15
C TYR A 31 -2.17 8.07 -4.67
N PHE A 32 -1.56 9.24 -4.91
CA PHE A 32 -2.26 10.46 -5.34
C PHE A 32 -3.52 10.80 -4.51
N GLY A 33 -3.47 10.57 -3.19
CA GLY A 33 -4.58 10.88 -2.29
C GLY A 33 -5.76 9.91 -2.39
N GLY A 34 -5.63 8.79 -3.10
CA GLY A 34 -6.62 7.70 -3.12
C GLY A 34 -6.06 6.42 -2.50
N VAL A 35 -6.92 5.63 -1.86
CA VAL A 35 -6.57 4.32 -1.31
C VAL A 35 -6.48 3.31 -2.45
N LEU A 36 -5.26 2.85 -2.79
CA LEU A 36 -5.04 1.76 -3.76
C LEU A 36 -5.54 0.42 -3.22
N GLY A 37 -5.44 0.24 -1.91
CA GLY A 37 -5.78 -0.98 -1.21
C GLY A 37 -5.15 -0.98 0.17
N ALA A 38 -4.99 -2.15 0.75
CA ALA A 38 -4.29 -2.34 2.00
C ALA A 38 -3.53 -3.66 2.00
N VAL A 39 -2.46 -3.70 2.79
CA VAL A 39 -1.63 -4.89 3.02
C VAL A 39 -1.56 -5.21 4.51
N LYS A 40 -1.46 -6.48 4.85
CA LYS A 40 -1.28 -6.96 6.22
C LYS A 40 -0.20 -8.04 6.22
N PHE A 41 0.50 -8.16 7.35
CA PHE A 41 1.40 -9.28 7.58
C PHE A 41 0.59 -10.40 8.25
N GLU A 42 0.56 -11.58 7.64
CA GLU A 42 -0.12 -12.74 8.21
C GLU A 42 0.85 -13.62 9.00
N ASN A 43 0.59 -13.73 10.31
CA ASN A 43 1.48 -14.44 11.23
C ASN A 43 1.48 -15.97 11.01
N ASP A 44 0.40 -16.51 10.45
CA ASP A 44 0.28 -17.96 10.22
C ASP A 44 1.11 -18.41 9.01
N THR A 45 1.26 -17.54 8.00
CA THR A 45 2.01 -17.80 6.76
C THR A 45 3.38 -17.16 6.75
N ASP A 46 3.64 -16.17 7.63
CA ASP A 46 4.84 -15.33 7.65
C ASP A 46 5.01 -14.54 6.33
N LEU A 47 3.88 -14.14 5.74
CA LEU A 47 3.83 -13.45 4.44
C LEU A 47 3.01 -12.17 4.49
N TRP A 48 3.30 -11.26 3.56
CA TRP A 48 2.47 -10.09 3.32
C TRP A 48 1.32 -10.46 2.38
N GLU A 49 0.12 -10.02 2.72
CA GLU A 49 -1.08 -10.32 1.95
C GLU A 49 -1.91 -9.05 1.71
N LYS A 50 -2.59 -9.04 0.57
CA LYS A 50 -3.58 -8.01 0.26
C LYS A 50 -4.83 -8.20 1.13
N VAL A 51 -5.32 -7.11 1.69
CA VAL A 51 -6.61 -7.09 2.38
C VAL A 51 -7.74 -7.06 1.34
N PRO A 52 -8.77 -7.93 1.45
CA PRO A 52 -9.96 -7.86 0.59
C PRO A 52 -10.59 -6.48 0.62
N GLN A 53 -10.99 -5.95 -0.54
CA GLN A 53 -11.41 -4.54 -0.65
C GLN A 53 -12.62 -4.22 0.22
N GLU A 54 -13.52 -5.18 0.41
CA GLU A 54 -14.69 -5.12 1.28
C GLU A 54 -14.36 -5.00 2.78
N GLU A 55 -13.14 -5.36 3.19
CA GLU A 55 -12.64 -5.24 4.56
C GLU A 55 -11.86 -3.93 4.79
N ILE A 56 -11.62 -3.15 3.72
CA ILE A 56 -10.84 -1.90 3.80
C ILE A 56 -11.76 -0.73 4.15
N GLU A 57 -11.47 -0.09 5.27
CA GLU A 57 -12.08 1.19 5.62
C GLU A 57 -11.32 2.35 4.97
N ALA A 58 -11.87 2.85 3.87
CA ALA A 58 -11.26 3.97 3.14
C ALA A 58 -11.15 5.23 4.03
N GLY A 59 -12.13 5.46 4.90
CA GLY A 59 -12.21 6.62 5.78
C GLY A 59 -12.49 7.90 4.98
N ASP A 60 -11.71 8.94 5.22
CA ASP A 60 -11.86 10.23 4.54
C ASP A 60 -11.29 10.26 3.10
N LEU A 61 -10.57 9.21 2.69
CA LEU A 61 -10.00 9.12 1.35
C LEU A 61 -10.87 8.25 0.44
N PRO A 62 -11.08 8.63 -0.82
CA PRO A 62 -11.72 7.75 -1.79
C PRO A 62 -10.79 6.58 -2.12
N PHE A 63 -11.37 5.47 -2.59
CA PHE A 63 -10.58 4.46 -3.29
C PHE A 63 -9.98 5.08 -4.56
N TYR A 64 -8.73 4.72 -4.85
CA TYR A 64 -8.05 5.16 -6.05
C TYR A 64 -8.80 4.63 -7.27
N GLN A 65 -9.04 5.52 -8.22
CA GLN A 65 -9.56 5.17 -9.54
C GLN A 65 -8.55 5.63 -10.57
N ASP A 66 -8.21 4.72 -11.48
CA ASP A 66 -7.35 4.99 -12.62
C ASP A 66 -8.05 6.02 -13.51
N ASP A 67 -7.60 7.27 -13.42
CA ASP A 67 -8.01 8.31 -14.36
C ASP A 67 -7.13 8.19 -15.60
N LEU A 68 -7.71 7.71 -16.70
CA LEU A 68 -7.04 7.53 -18.00
C LEU A 68 -6.59 8.86 -18.64
N SER A 69 -6.86 10.01 -18.02
CA SER A 69 -6.60 11.34 -18.56
C SER A 69 -5.36 12.07 -18.01
N GLY A 70 -4.55 11.46 -17.14
CA GLY A 70 -3.37 12.10 -16.56
C GLY A 70 -2.10 11.25 -16.50
N ASP A 71 -0.99 11.86 -16.04
CA ASP A 71 0.33 11.24 -15.82
C ASP A 71 0.36 10.20 -14.67
N ARG A 72 -0.80 9.68 -14.27
CA ARG A 72 -0.91 8.72 -13.16
C ARG A 72 -0.67 7.32 -13.68
N LEU A 73 0.12 6.55 -12.94
CA LEU A 73 0.33 5.15 -13.26
C LEU A 73 -0.93 4.35 -12.92
N LYS A 74 -1.24 3.37 -13.76
CA LYS A 74 -2.24 2.35 -13.48
C LYS A 74 -1.63 1.31 -12.55
N ILE A 75 -1.59 1.62 -11.26
CA ILE A 75 -1.03 0.73 -10.24
C ILE A 75 -2.07 -0.30 -9.84
N VAL A 76 -1.71 -1.57 -10.00
CA VAL A 76 -2.51 -2.70 -9.51
C VAL A 76 -1.74 -3.33 -8.36
N LEU A 77 -2.38 -3.41 -7.20
CA LEU A 77 -1.85 -4.11 -6.03
C LEU A 77 -1.98 -5.62 -6.24
N ASN A 78 -1.03 -6.20 -6.98
CA ASN A 78 -0.83 -7.63 -7.20
C ASN A 78 0.17 -8.20 -6.17
N ASP A 79 0.33 -9.52 -6.14
CA ASP A 79 1.13 -10.22 -5.13
C ASP A 79 2.59 -9.72 -5.11
N ASP A 80 3.23 -9.57 -6.28
CA ASP A 80 4.62 -9.04 -6.37
C ASP A 80 4.76 -7.65 -5.71
N LEU A 81 3.81 -6.75 -5.97
CA LEU A 81 3.84 -5.40 -5.39
C LEU A 81 3.47 -5.41 -3.90
N VAL A 82 2.62 -6.35 -3.46
CA VAL A 82 2.30 -6.53 -2.03
C VAL A 82 3.54 -6.94 -1.26
N ASP A 83 4.30 -7.90 -1.78
CA ASP A 83 5.55 -8.38 -1.16
C ASP A 83 6.57 -7.23 -1.07
N GLU A 84 6.79 -6.49 -2.17
CA GLU A 84 7.72 -5.37 -2.19
C GLU A 84 7.32 -4.25 -1.20
N ILE A 85 6.02 -3.91 -1.13
CA ILE A 85 5.52 -2.95 -0.15
C ILE A 85 5.76 -3.45 1.28
N GLY A 86 5.52 -4.74 1.52
CA GLY A 86 5.74 -5.39 2.80
C GLY A 86 7.19 -5.30 3.27
N GLU A 87 8.13 -5.63 2.39
CA GLU A 87 9.57 -5.50 2.64
C GLU A 87 9.96 -4.07 3.02
N GLU A 88 9.48 -3.07 2.26
CA GLU A 88 9.74 -1.65 2.54
C GLU A 88 9.13 -1.17 3.87
N ILE A 89 7.94 -1.67 4.24
CA ILE A 89 7.33 -1.41 5.55
C ILE A 89 8.22 -2.00 6.66
N GLU A 90 8.69 -3.23 6.52
CA GLU A 90 9.57 -3.85 7.50
C GLU A 90 10.90 -3.11 7.65
N LEU A 91 11.51 -2.71 6.55
CA LEU A 91 12.75 -1.92 6.54
C LEU A 91 12.55 -0.59 7.28
N TYR A 92 11.43 0.10 7.02
CA TYR A 92 11.08 1.33 7.71
C TYR A 92 10.90 1.12 9.22
N ILE A 93 10.27 0.01 9.63
CA ILE A 93 10.05 -0.32 11.04
C ILE A 93 11.36 -0.71 11.75
N LYS A 94 12.19 -1.55 11.12
CA LYS A 94 13.48 -2.03 11.67
C LYS A 94 14.53 -0.92 11.73
N GLY A 95 14.43 0.09 10.85
CA GLY A 95 15.32 1.25 10.80
C GLY A 95 14.99 2.37 11.79
N LYS A 96 13.90 2.24 12.57
CA LYS A 96 13.55 3.14 13.68
C LYS A 96 14.12 2.66 15.01
#